data_AF-A0A9W9UBY1-F1
#
_entry.id   AF-A0A9W9UBY1-F1
#
_cell.length_a   1.000
_cell.length_b   1.000
_cell.length_c   1.000
_cell.angle_alpha   90.00
_cell.angle_beta   90.00
_cell.angle_gamma   90.00
#
_symmetry.space_group_name_H-M   'P 1'
#
loop_
_entity.id
_entity.type
_entity.pdbx_description
1 polymer ?
#
loop_
_entity_poly.entity_id
_entity_poly.type
_entity_poly.pdbx_seq_one_letter_code
_entity_poly.pdbx_strand_id
1 'polypeptide(L)'
;MIRAMKPYNLRRGTSEAVDTAFLGLTSEDALISILSHQSRFIDPRAPSKYNNLPKNKRASLSNHPKITRLQQMRDTLAMEARELYRSIKKAASTKIGELKAKADTTLRVAKKKLKETTFTGARDNFFATIDTIEINKQLNPSLLDIK
;
A
#
# COMPACT_ATOMS: atom_id res chain seq x y z
N MET A 1 24.79 -28.91 -16.58
CA MET A 1 24.67 -28.22 -15.27
C MET A 1 23.37 -27.44 -15.26
N ILE A 2 22.33 -27.97 -14.60
CA ILE A 2 21.02 -27.29 -14.51
C ILE A 2 21.07 -26.35 -13.30
N ARG A 3 20.94 -25.04 -13.56
CA ARG A 3 20.96 -23.99 -12.54
C ARG A 3 19.64 -24.04 -11.75
N ALA A 4 19.72 -24.41 -10.47
CA ALA A 4 18.54 -24.47 -9.60
C ALA A 4 17.89 -23.08 -9.47
N MET A 5 16.64 -22.98 -9.92
CA MET A 5 15.80 -21.79 -9.82
C MET A 5 15.29 -21.67 -8.37
N LYS A 6 15.41 -20.49 -7.75
CA LYS A 6 14.96 -20.27 -6.36
C LYS A 6 13.46 -20.55 -6.24
N PRO A 7 13.00 -21.30 -5.23
CA PRO A 7 11.58 -21.59 -5.06
C PRO A 7 10.80 -20.32 -4.72
N TYR A 8 9.66 -20.14 -5.39
CA TYR A 8 8.69 -19.12 -5.04
C TYR A 8 8.15 -19.42 -3.64
N ASN A 9 8.29 -18.47 -2.71
CA ASN A 9 7.73 -18.60 -1.37
C ASN A 9 6.20 -18.46 -1.43
N LEU A 10 5.54 -19.55 -1.78
CA LEU A 10 4.11 -19.75 -1.60
C LEU A 10 3.80 -19.70 -0.10
N ARG A 11 2.79 -18.92 0.28
CA ARG A 11 2.31 -18.76 1.65
C ARG A 11 2.01 -20.16 2.21
N ARG A 12 2.44 -20.45 3.45
CA ARG A 12 2.43 -21.77 4.15
C ARG A 12 1.10 -22.57 4.20
N GLY A 13 0.05 -22.17 3.47
CA GLY A 13 -1.22 -22.90 3.36
C GLY A 13 -1.59 -23.32 1.92
N THR A 14 -0.69 -23.24 0.95
CA THR A 14 -1.01 -23.50 -0.47
C THR A 14 -0.25 -24.66 -1.13
N SER A 15 0.65 -25.37 -0.42
CA SER A 15 1.39 -26.48 -1.05
C SER A 15 0.47 -27.65 -1.38
N GLU A 16 -0.36 -28.07 -0.43
CA GLU A 16 -1.22 -29.26 -0.60
C GLU A 16 -2.29 -29.07 -1.70
N ALA A 17 -2.86 -27.88 -1.83
CA ALA A 17 -3.87 -27.59 -2.85
C ALA A 17 -3.27 -27.50 -4.28
N VAL A 18 -2.06 -26.95 -4.42
CA VAL A 18 -1.40 -26.83 -5.73
C VAL A 18 -0.87 -28.20 -6.20
N ASP A 19 -0.34 -29.00 -5.27
CA ASP A 19 0.18 -30.34 -5.56
C ASP A 19 -0.96 -31.32 -5.91
N THR A 20 -2.13 -31.21 -5.27
CA THR A 20 -3.31 -32.02 -5.62
C THR A 20 -3.98 -31.57 -6.92
N ALA A 21 -3.91 -30.28 -7.29
CA ALA A 21 -4.46 -29.79 -8.56
C ALA A 21 -3.67 -30.35 -9.74
N PHE A 22 -2.34 -30.37 -9.58
CA PHE A 22 -1.42 -30.95 -10.55
C PHE A 22 -1.65 -32.46 -10.74
N LEU A 23 -2.07 -33.16 -9.68
CA LEU A 23 -2.42 -34.59 -9.70
C LEU A 23 -3.89 -34.87 -10.09
N GLY A 24 -4.71 -33.84 -10.35
CA GLY A 24 -6.12 -33.98 -10.71
C GLY A 24 -7.07 -34.37 -9.56
N LEU A 25 -6.65 -34.16 -8.31
CA LEU A 25 -7.32 -34.65 -7.09
C LEU A 25 -7.89 -33.55 -6.19
N THR A 26 -8.02 -32.31 -6.68
CA THR A 26 -8.52 -31.19 -5.85
C THR A 26 -10.01 -31.30 -5.59
N SER A 27 -10.40 -31.09 -4.32
CA SER A 27 -11.78 -30.78 -3.97
C SER A 27 -12.23 -29.48 -4.66
N GLU A 28 -13.53 -29.34 -4.88
CA GLU A 28 -14.14 -28.16 -5.52
C GLU A 28 -13.69 -26.85 -4.85
N ASP A 29 -13.63 -26.82 -3.52
CA ASP A 29 -13.14 -25.67 -2.74
C ASP A 29 -11.68 -25.30 -3.04
N ALA A 30 -10.81 -26.30 -3.27
CA ALA A 30 -9.42 -26.06 -3.62
C ALA A 30 -9.30 -25.48 -5.04
N LEU A 31 -10.11 -25.96 -5.99
CA LEU A 31 -10.17 -25.39 -7.34
C LEU A 31 -10.67 -23.94 -7.32
N ILE A 32 -11.75 -23.66 -6.59
CA ILE A 32 -12.29 -22.31 -6.47
C ILE A 32 -11.28 -21.37 -5.81
N SER A 33 -10.54 -21.83 -4.81
CA SER A 33 -9.46 -21.06 -4.17
C SER A 33 -8.33 -20.74 -5.15
N ILE A 34 -7.86 -21.72 -5.91
CA ILE A 34 -6.79 -21.53 -6.92
C ILE A 34 -7.25 -20.58 -8.02
N LEU A 35 -8.46 -20.77 -8.57
CA LEU A 35 -9.01 -19.92 -9.62
C LEU A 35 -9.21 -18.48 -9.12
N SER A 36 -9.68 -18.33 -7.88
CA SER A 36 -9.83 -17.03 -7.21
C SER A 36 -8.49 -16.31 -7.05
N HIS A 37 -7.41 -17.06 -6.83
CA HIS A 37 -6.05 -16.52 -6.68
C HIS A 37 -5.30 -16.32 -8.00
N GLN A 38 -5.74 -16.94 -9.11
CA GLN A 38 -5.24 -16.71 -10.47
C GLN A 38 -5.94 -15.54 -11.19
N SER A 39 -6.71 -14.72 -10.46
CA SER A 39 -7.32 -13.50 -10.97
C SER A 39 -6.29 -12.58 -11.65
N ARG A 40 -6.64 -12.02 -12.83
CA ARG A 40 -5.86 -11.00 -13.58
C ARG A 40 -5.47 -9.77 -12.73
N PHE A 41 -6.10 -9.58 -11.57
CA PHE A 41 -5.85 -8.48 -10.64
C PHE A 41 -4.83 -8.81 -9.53
N ILE A 42 -4.27 -10.03 -9.54
CA ILE A 42 -3.32 -10.55 -8.55
C ILE A 42 -1.98 -10.86 -9.24
N ASP A 43 -1.26 -9.80 -9.62
CA ASP A 43 0.16 -9.92 -9.95
C ASP A 43 1.00 -9.89 -8.65
N PRO A 44 1.85 -10.90 -8.39
CA PRO A 44 2.69 -10.93 -7.18
C PRO A 44 3.73 -9.79 -7.11
N ARG A 45 4.06 -9.16 -8.23
CA ARG A 45 4.95 -7.98 -8.34
C ARG A 45 4.21 -6.67 -8.05
N ALA A 46 2.87 -6.66 -8.12
CA ALA A 46 2.11 -5.46 -7.81
C ALA A 46 2.32 -5.04 -6.35
N PRO A 47 2.36 -3.73 -6.04
CA PRO A 47 2.45 -3.26 -4.67
C PRO A 47 1.30 -3.83 -3.82
N SER A 48 1.63 -4.66 -2.83
CA SER A 48 0.67 -5.25 -1.91
C SER A 48 0.44 -4.42 -0.65
N LYS A 49 1.45 -3.64 -0.24
CA LYS A 49 1.38 -2.75 0.93
C LYS A 49 1.93 -1.38 0.56
N TYR A 50 1.42 -0.35 1.24
CA TYR A 50 1.93 1.01 1.08
C TYR A 50 3.44 1.14 1.34
N ASN A 51 4.01 0.34 2.25
CA ASN A 51 5.44 0.37 2.55
C ASN A 51 6.32 -0.14 1.39
N ASN A 52 5.73 -0.89 0.46
CA ASN A 52 6.41 -1.40 -0.74
C ASN A 52 6.51 -0.34 -1.83
N LEU A 53 5.86 0.82 -1.67
CA LEU A 53 5.97 1.93 -2.61
C LEU A 53 7.36 2.59 -2.52
N PRO A 54 7.86 3.13 -3.64
CA PRO A 54 9.12 3.86 -3.67
C PRO A 54 9.07 5.08 -2.73
N LYS A 55 10.23 5.45 -2.18
CA LYS A 55 10.34 6.49 -1.13
C LYS A 55 9.78 7.84 -1.58
N ASN A 56 9.92 8.20 -2.85
CA ASN A 56 9.39 9.43 -3.43
C ASN A 56 7.85 9.53 -3.30
N LYS A 57 7.12 8.46 -3.65
CA LYS A 57 5.65 8.37 -3.49
C LYS A 57 5.23 8.34 -2.03
N ARG A 58 6.13 7.92 -1.13
CA ARG A 58 5.88 7.98 0.31
C ARG A 58 6.09 9.36 0.91
N ALA A 59 7.10 10.08 0.43
CA ALA A 59 7.45 11.43 0.89
C ALA A 59 6.41 12.47 0.47
N SER A 60 5.78 12.31 -0.70
CA SER A 60 4.71 13.21 -1.18
C SER A 60 3.53 13.31 -0.20
N LEU A 61 3.29 12.25 0.59
CA LEU A 61 2.25 12.21 1.60
C LEU A 61 2.54 13.13 2.80
N SER A 62 3.81 13.25 3.20
CA SER A 62 4.25 14.15 4.28
C SER A 62 4.22 15.62 3.83
N ASN A 63 4.57 15.86 2.56
CA ASN A 63 4.69 17.21 1.99
C ASN A 63 3.37 17.72 1.39
N HIS A 64 2.27 16.97 1.53
CA HIS A 64 1.01 17.33 0.92
C HIS A 64 0.43 18.58 1.60
N PRO A 65 0.10 19.66 0.86
CA PRO A 65 -0.26 20.96 1.44
C PRO A 65 -1.46 20.89 2.39
N LYS A 66 -2.46 20.06 2.07
CA LYS A 66 -3.61 19.80 2.94
C LYS A 66 -3.22 19.21 4.30
N ILE A 67 -2.24 18.30 4.33
CA ILE A 67 -1.78 17.66 5.56
C ILE A 67 -0.98 18.68 6.40
N THR A 68 -0.11 19.45 5.75
CA THR A 68 0.66 20.52 6.40
C THR A 68 -0.25 21.56 7.03
N ARG A 69 -1.29 22.02 6.33
CA ARG A 69 -2.28 22.97 6.88
C ARG A 69 -3.01 22.41 8.11
N LEU A 70 -3.44 21.15 8.05
CA LEU A 70 -4.10 20.50 9.18
C LEU A 70 -3.16 20.30 10.38
N GLN A 71 -1.88 20.04 10.12
CA GLN A 71 -0.86 19.97 11.17
C GLN A 71 -0.65 21.33 11.83
N GLN A 72 -0.48 22.39 11.04
CA GLN A 72 -0.37 23.75 11.55
C GLN A 72 -1.57 24.13 12.41
N MET A 73 -2.80 23.88 11.95
CA MET A 73 -4.03 24.15 12.71
C MET A 73 -4.09 23.38 14.03
N ARG A 74 -3.66 22.11 14.05
CA ARG A 74 -3.56 21.34 15.29
C ARG A 74 -2.52 21.96 16.24
N ASP A 75 -1.38 22.38 15.71
CA ASP A 75 -0.26 22.89 16.49
C ASP A 75 -0.58 24.27 17.08
N THR A 76 -1.27 25.14 16.35
CA THR A 76 -1.77 26.43 16.88
C THR A 76 -2.75 26.21 18.02
N LEU A 77 -3.75 25.34 17.83
CA LEU A 77 -4.71 25.01 18.90
C LEU A 77 -4.02 24.38 20.12
N ALA A 78 -2.95 23.61 19.92
CA ALA A 78 -2.17 23.04 21.00
C ALA A 78 -1.30 24.08 21.73
N MET A 79 -0.86 25.14 21.05
CA MET A 79 -0.19 26.29 21.68
C MET A 79 -1.18 27.11 22.49
N GLU A 80 -2.31 27.50 21.90
CA GLU A 80 -3.39 28.25 22.58
C GLU A 80 -3.90 27.51 23.83
N ALA A 81 -4.10 26.19 23.73
CA ALA A 81 -4.49 25.37 24.88
C ALA A 81 -3.43 25.38 26.00
N ARG A 82 -2.14 25.41 25.67
CA ARG A 82 -1.06 25.49 26.66
C ARG A 82 -0.94 26.89 27.26
N GLU A 83 -1.12 27.94 26.47
CA GLU A 83 -1.07 29.31 26.96
C GLU A 83 -2.18 29.59 27.97
N LEU A 84 -3.42 29.22 27.63
CA LEU A 84 -4.59 29.51 28.45
C LEU A 84 -4.70 28.60 29.69
N TYR A 85 -4.39 27.31 29.54
CA TYR A 85 -4.65 26.33 30.61
C TYR A 85 -3.37 25.74 31.22
N ARG A 86 -2.19 26.23 30.82
CA ARG A 86 -0.83 25.70 31.15
C ARG A 86 -0.57 24.24 30.72
N SER A 87 -1.61 23.48 30.44
CA SER A 87 -1.55 22.06 30.09
C SER A 87 -2.70 21.68 29.17
N ILE A 88 -2.39 20.90 28.13
CA ILE A 88 -3.39 20.36 27.20
C ILE A 88 -4.40 19.46 27.92
N LYS A 89 -3.96 18.72 28.96
CA LYS A 89 -4.85 17.83 29.72
C LYS A 89 -5.96 18.61 30.44
N LYS A 90 -5.64 19.82 30.92
CA LYS A 90 -6.61 20.71 31.56
C LYS A 90 -7.56 21.36 30.56
N ALA A 91 -7.12 21.55 29.32
CA ALA A 91 -7.93 22.05 28.22
C ALA A 91 -8.85 20.99 27.60
N ALA A 92 -8.78 19.72 28.01
CA ALA A 92 -9.49 18.62 27.34
C ALA A 92 -11.01 18.76 27.36
N SER A 93 -11.57 19.31 28.45
CA SER A 93 -13.01 19.57 28.60
C SER A 93 -13.44 20.95 28.10
N THR A 94 -12.52 21.75 27.55
CA THR A 94 -12.81 23.10 27.08
C THR A 94 -13.02 23.11 25.58
N LYS A 95 -13.52 24.24 25.06
CA LYS A 95 -13.80 24.36 23.63
C LYS A 95 -12.55 24.16 22.76
N ILE A 96 -11.40 24.64 23.24
CA ILE A 96 -10.12 24.51 22.53
C ILE A 96 -9.67 23.04 22.49
N GLY A 97 -9.88 22.29 23.59
CA GLY A 97 -9.61 20.85 23.61
C GLY A 97 -10.47 20.08 22.61
N GLU A 98 -11.76 20.39 22.53
CA GLU A 98 -12.66 19.80 21.52
C GLU A 98 -12.19 20.11 20.10
N LEU A 99 -11.85 21.38 19.82
CA LEU A 99 -11.38 21.81 18.51
C LEU A 99 -10.07 21.11 18.13
N LYS A 100 -9.12 21.00 19.06
CA LYS A 100 -7.89 20.25 18.86
C LYS A 100 -8.18 18.77 18.57
N ALA A 101 -9.08 18.15 19.33
CA ALA A 101 -9.46 16.76 19.09
C ALA A 101 -10.10 16.56 17.70
N LYS A 102 -10.95 17.50 17.27
CA LYS A 102 -11.50 17.52 15.90
C LYS A 102 -10.42 17.73 14.84
N ALA A 103 -9.42 18.58 15.09
CA ALA A 103 -8.27 18.75 14.21
C ALA A 103 -7.44 17.46 14.10
N ASP A 104 -7.25 16.73 15.21
CA ASP A 104 -6.54 15.45 15.23
C ASP A 104 -7.31 14.36 14.45
N THR A 105 -8.64 14.27 14.62
CA THR A 105 -9.45 13.28 13.88
C THR A 105 -9.47 13.58 12.39
N THR A 106 -9.65 14.84 11.99
CA THR A 106 -9.63 15.25 10.58
C THR A 106 -8.26 15.01 9.94
N LEU A 107 -7.17 15.31 10.64
CA LEU A 107 -5.80 15.00 10.20
C LEU A 107 -5.62 13.50 10.01
N ARG A 108 -6.07 12.67 10.95
CA ARG A 108 -5.99 11.20 10.86
C ARG A 108 -6.75 10.66 9.66
N VAL A 109 -7.99 11.11 9.45
CA VAL A 109 -8.82 10.70 8.31
C VAL A 109 -8.20 11.15 6.99
N ALA A 110 -7.71 12.39 6.91
CA ALA A 110 -7.07 12.92 5.72
C ALA A 110 -5.80 12.13 5.35
N LYS A 111 -4.94 11.80 6.33
CA LYS A 111 -3.76 10.96 6.11
C LYS A 111 -4.13 9.56 5.62
N LYS A 112 -5.16 8.95 6.22
CA LYS A 112 -5.65 7.63 5.81
C LYS A 112 -6.17 7.64 4.36
N LYS A 113 -7.05 8.58 4.02
CA LYS A 113 -7.61 8.72 2.67
C LYS A 113 -6.51 8.98 1.63
N LEU A 114 -5.55 9.84 1.95
CA LEU A 114 -4.45 10.14 1.04
C LEU A 114 -3.52 8.93 0.84
N LYS A 115 -3.29 8.14 1.89
CA LYS A 115 -2.56 6.87 1.81
C LYS A 115 -3.25 5.84 0.93
N GLU A 116 -4.55 5.68 1.09
CA GLU A 116 -5.36 4.76 0.29
C GLU A 116 -5.38 5.19 -1.18
N THR A 117 -5.72 6.44 -1.47
CA THR A 117 -5.73 6.96 -2.85
C THR A 117 -4.37 6.88 -3.54
N THR A 118 -3.29 7.21 -2.84
CA THR A 118 -1.92 7.09 -3.38
C THR A 118 -1.56 5.63 -3.66
N PHE A 119 -1.95 4.71 -2.77
CA PHE A 119 -1.70 3.29 -2.94
C PHE A 119 -2.50 2.70 -4.11
N THR A 120 -3.80 2.97 -4.15
CA THR A 120 -4.69 2.52 -5.22
C THR A 120 -4.23 3.06 -6.56
N GLY A 121 -4.00 4.38 -6.68
CA GLY A 121 -3.49 4.96 -7.93
C GLY A 121 -2.11 4.43 -8.35
N ALA A 122 -1.23 4.09 -7.41
CA ALA A 122 0.04 3.44 -7.74
C ALA A 122 -0.13 1.99 -8.21
N ARG A 123 -1.12 1.27 -7.67
CA ARG A 123 -1.47 -0.09 -8.09
C ARG A 123 -2.16 -0.07 -9.46
N ASP A 124 -3.08 0.86 -9.69
CA ASP A 124 -3.75 1.04 -10.98
C ASP A 124 -2.74 1.40 -12.07
N ASN A 125 -1.81 2.33 -11.80
CA ASN A 125 -0.73 2.65 -12.72
C ASN A 125 0.16 1.44 -13.03
N PHE A 126 0.41 0.56 -12.05
CA PHE A 126 1.18 -0.67 -12.28
C PHE A 126 0.45 -1.57 -13.29
N PHE A 127 -0.84 -1.86 -13.08
CA PHE A 127 -1.61 -2.70 -14.00
C PHE A 127 -1.83 -2.04 -15.37
N ALA A 128 -1.89 -0.71 -15.44
CA ALA A 128 -1.99 0.00 -16.72
C ALA A 128 -0.69 -0.02 -17.54
N THR A 129 0.47 -0.19 -16.88
CA THR A 129 1.79 -0.10 -17.55
C THR A 129 2.52 -1.43 -17.66
N ILE A 130 2.06 -2.48 -16.98
CA ILE A 130 2.76 -3.77 -16.94
C ILE A 130 2.98 -4.36 -18.34
N ASP A 131 1.97 -4.29 -19.21
CA ASP A 131 2.07 -4.81 -20.58
C ASP A 131 3.20 -4.12 -21.35
N THR A 132 3.29 -2.79 -21.24
CA THR A 132 4.36 -2.03 -21.90
C THR A 132 5.74 -2.30 -21.29
N ILE A 133 5.84 -2.47 -19.98
CA ILE A 133 7.10 -2.80 -19.31
C ILE A 133 7.59 -4.18 -19.74
N GLU A 134 6.68 -5.15 -19.81
CA GLU A 134 7.02 -6.52 -20.20
C GLU A 134 7.39 -6.61 -21.69
N ILE A 135 6.66 -5.94 -22.57
CA ILE A 135 6.99 -5.82 -24.00
C ILE A 135 8.40 -5.21 -24.17
N ASN A 136 8.69 -4.10 -23.50
CA ASN A 136 10.01 -3.45 -23.58
C ASN A 136 11.14 -4.33 -23.04
N LYS A 137 10.85 -5.15 -22.02
CA LYS A 137 11.83 -6.10 -21.48
C LYS A 137 12.13 -7.24 -22.45
N GLN A 138 11.11 -7.73 -23.16
CA GLN A 138 11.26 -8.78 -24.18
C GLN A 138 11.95 -8.27 -25.44
N LEU A 139 11.66 -7.03 -25.84
CA LEU A 139 12.29 -6.35 -26.98
C LEU A 139 13.71 -5.86 -26.69
N ASN A 140 14.24 -6.06 -25.49
CA ASN A 140 15.56 -5.56 -25.13
C ASN A 140 16.65 -6.33 -25.90
N PRO A 141 17.33 -5.70 -26.89
CA PRO A 141 18.28 -6.39 -27.76
C PRO A 141 19.53 -6.84 -27.01
N SER A 142 19.83 -6.26 -25.84
CA SER A 142 20.94 -6.70 -24.98
C SER A 142 20.72 -8.08 -24.33
N LEU A 143 19.49 -8.61 -24.33
CA LEU A 143 19.16 -9.97 -23.89
C LEU A 143 19.07 -10.96 -25.04
N LEU A 144 19.08 -10.48 -26.28
CA LEU A 144 19.13 -11.31 -27.47
C LEU A 144 20.61 -11.53 -27.80
N ASP A 145 21.15 -12.67 -27.38
CA ASP A 145 22.46 -13.17 -27.83
C ASP A 145 22.40 -13.55 -29.33
N ILE A 146 22.12 -12.56 -30.18
CA ILE A 146 22.20 -12.70 -31.64
C ILE A 146 23.56 -12.15 -32.03
N LYS A 147 24.53 -13.07 -32.15
CA LYS A 147 25.76 -12.87 -32.91
C LYS A 147 25.55 -13.28 -34.35
#